data_AF-A0A239IDF8-F1
#
_entry.id   AF-A0A239IDF8-F1
#
_cell.length_a   1.000
_cell.length_b   1.000
_cell.length_c   1.000
_cell.angle_alpha   90.00
_cell.angle_beta   90.00
_cell.angle_gamma   90.00
#
_symmetry.space_group_name_H-M   'P 1'
#
loop_
_entity.id
_entity.type
_entity.pdbx_description
1 polymer ?
#
loop_
_entity_poly.entity_id
_entity_poly.type
_entity_poly.pdbx_seq_one_letter_code
_entity_poly.pdbx_strand_id
1 'polypeptide(L)'
;MLLRYDDIIDRVSDRALWWLDGVPRYCAFDPELVISSEVALVHTECRECRTRYDVAVCPRAPLFANVRDQVAFENQVNVGDPPVACHLLGARCAGGATMTSLQVRILEYWVQDRGTIPHIWRREPSMERPLAHANWASGGDEDQGVWGQILDSDRIEEWTRARQSGDIAAMCGVLQAFDCERPAKVAHILDVERRYRLFKDEISALSIERFGGN
;
A
#
# COMPACT_ATOMS: atom_id res chain seq x y z
N MET A 1 -29.96 23.09 -7.64
CA MET A 1 -30.22 21.73 -7.12
C MET A 1 -28.93 20.96 -7.33
N LEU A 2 -28.11 20.79 -6.28
CA LEU A 2 -26.86 20.04 -6.39
C LEU A 2 -27.23 18.56 -6.51
N LEU A 3 -26.79 17.89 -7.58
CA LEU A 3 -26.88 16.44 -7.70
C LEU A 3 -26.18 15.83 -6.47
N ARG A 4 -26.90 15.03 -5.70
CA ARG A 4 -26.28 14.26 -4.62
C ARG A 4 -25.52 13.11 -5.27
N TYR A 5 -24.43 12.67 -4.62
CA TYR A 5 -23.61 11.57 -5.14
C TYR A 5 -24.46 10.30 -5.37
N ASP A 6 -25.45 10.09 -4.49
CA ASP A 6 -26.45 9.03 -4.59
C ASP A 6 -27.26 9.09 -5.90
N ASP A 7 -27.64 10.28 -6.37
CA ASP A 7 -28.40 10.46 -7.62
C ASP A 7 -27.57 10.07 -8.87
N ILE A 8 -26.24 10.12 -8.78
CA ILE A 8 -25.32 9.71 -9.85
C ILE A 8 -25.14 8.20 -9.82
N ILE A 9 -24.97 7.62 -8.62
CA ILE A 9 -24.78 6.18 -8.42
C ILE A 9 -26.05 5.42 -8.83
N ASP A 10 -27.23 5.89 -8.45
CA ASP A 10 -28.52 5.28 -8.80
C ASP A 10 -28.79 5.28 -10.31
N ARG A 11 -28.06 6.10 -11.09
CA ARG A 11 -28.14 6.15 -12.55
C ARG A 11 -27.14 5.23 -13.25
N VAL A 12 -26.17 4.69 -12.53
CA VAL A 12 -25.19 3.73 -13.07
C VAL A 12 -25.65 2.34 -12.68
N SER A 13 -26.28 1.63 -13.61
CA SER A 13 -26.72 0.24 -13.41
C SER A 13 -25.55 -0.74 -13.28
N ASP A 14 -24.37 -0.33 -13.72
CA ASP A 14 -23.21 -1.20 -13.81
C ASP A 14 -22.46 -1.23 -12.47
N ARG A 15 -22.07 -2.44 -12.06
CA ARG A 15 -21.23 -2.62 -10.89
C ARG A 15 -19.83 -2.11 -11.20
N ALA A 16 -19.27 -1.29 -10.32
CA ALA A 16 -17.85 -0.92 -10.38
C ALA A 16 -16.98 -2.19 -10.36
N LEU A 17 -16.02 -2.25 -11.28
CA LEU A 17 -15.11 -3.38 -11.46
C LEU A 17 -13.86 -3.24 -10.59
N TRP A 18 -13.37 -2.02 -10.41
CA TRP A 18 -12.21 -1.72 -9.55
C TRP A 18 -12.23 -0.26 -9.07
N TRP A 19 -11.36 0.06 -8.10
CA TRP A 19 -11.25 1.40 -7.50
C TRP A 19 -9.83 1.93 -7.57
N LEU A 20 -9.68 3.24 -7.73
CA LEU A 20 -8.40 3.96 -7.57
C LEU A 20 -8.66 5.20 -6.73
N ASP A 21 -7.93 5.36 -5.62
CA ASP A 21 -8.07 6.49 -4.70
C ASP A 21 -9.53 6.76 -4.30
N GLY A 22 -10.28 5.69 -4.03
CA GLY A 22 -11.69 5.76 -3.64
C GLY A 22 -12.67 5.95 -4.79
N VAL A 23 -12.21 6.17 -6.01
CA VAL A 23 -13.06 6.45 -7.18
C VAL A 23 -13.34 5.14 -7.95
N PRO A 24 -14.62 4.77 -8.18
CA PRO A 24 -14.98 3.56 -8.93
C PRO A 24 -14.59 3.66 -10.40
N ARG A 25 -14.35 2.50 -11.02
CA ARG A 25 -14.10 2.31 -12.45
C ARG A 25 -15.01 1.21 -12.97
N TYR A 26 -15.64 1.46 -14.11
CA TYR A 26 -16.65 0.56 -14.71
C TYR A 26 -16.12 -0.14 -15.97
N CYS A 27 -14.84 0.07 -16.31
CA CYS A 27 -14.12 -0.59 -17.39
C CYS A 27 -13.18 -1.68 -16.84
N ALA A 28 -12.69 -2.55 -17.73
CA ALA A 28 -11.61 -3.47 -17.40
C ALA A 28 -10.39 -2.70 -16.85
N PHE A 29 -9.61 -3.35 -15.99
CA PHE A 29 -8.40 -2.73 -15.46
C PHE A 29 -7.41 -2.47 -16.59
N ASP A 30 -6.86 -1.25 -16.61
CA ASP A 30 -5.89 -0.79 -17.59
C ASP A 30 -4.85 0.08 -16.87
N PRO A 31 -3.57 -0.31 -16.86
CA PRO A 31 -2.52 0.46 -16.19
C PRO A 31 -2.31 1.84 -16.82
N GLU A 32 -2.69 2.07 -18.08
CA GLU A 32 -2.60 3.40 -18.72
C GLU A 32 -3.51 4.45 -18.06
N LEU A 33 -4.56 4.01 -17.38
CA LEU A 33 -5.48 4.89 -16.63
C LEU A 33 -4.88 5.33 -15.28
N VAL A 34 -3.70 4.85 -14.91
CA VAL A 34 -3.04 5.14 -13.64
C VAL A 34 -1.77 5.95 -13.91
N ILE A 35 -1.74 7.21 -13.45
CA ILE A 35 -0.59 8.08 -13.61
C ILE A 35 0.46 7.72 -12.56
N SER A 36 1.23 6.66 -12.80
CA SER A 36 2.30 6.21 -11.92
C SER A 36 3.40 5.45 -12.66
N SER A 37 4.52 5.20 -11.99
CA SER A 37 5.60 4.36 -12.54
C SER A 37 5.41 2.87 -12.29
N GLU A 38 4.54 2.51 -11.34
CA GLU A 38 4.11 1.13 -11.11
C GLU A 38 2.71 1.12 -10.50
N VAL A 39 1.97 0.04 -10.74
CA VAL A 39 0.63 -0.17 -10.19
C VAL A 39 0.38 -1.65 -9.96
N ALA A 40 -0.27 -1.97 -8.84
CA ALA A 40 -0.80 -3.29 -8.53
C ALA A 40 -2.32 -3.22 -8.51
N LEU A 41 -3.01 -4.14 -9.19
CA LEU A 41 -4.41 -4.42 -8.93
C LEU A 41 -4.49 -5.44 -7.82
N VAL A 42 -5.11 -5.07 -6.70
CA VAL A 42 -5.11 -5.85 -5.46
C VAL A 42 -6.53 -6.32 -5.17
N HIS A 43 -6.69 -7.62 -4.96
CA HIS A 43 -7.95 -8.15 -4.45
C HIS A 43 -8.04 -7.87 -2.96
N THR A 44 -9.12 -7.21 -2.57
CA THR A 44 -9.37 -6.80 -1.18
C THR A 44 -10.71 -7.31 -0.68
N GLU A 45 -10.83 -7.34 0.64
CA GLU A 45 -12.04 -7.77 1.31
C GLU A 45 -12.33 -6.87 2.51
N CYS A 46 -13.57 -6.44 2.67
CA CYS A 46 -13.98 -5.73 3.87
C CYS A 46 -13.88 -6.67 5.08
N ARG A 47 -13.17 -6.23 6.13
CA ARG A 47 -13.03 -7.02 7.37
C ARG A 47 -14.38 -7.32 8.04
N GLU A 48 -15.33 -6.39 7.95
CA GLU A 48 -16.65 -6.48 8.58
C GLU A 48 -17.65 -7.26 7.72
N CYS A 49 -18.07 -6.68 6.59
CA CYS A 49 -19.15 -7.25 5.78
C CYS A 49 -18.67 -8.30 4.75
N ARG A 50 -17.36 -8.60 4.72
CA ARG A 50 -16.75 -9.59 3.82
C ARG A 50 -16.92 -9.30 2.33
N THR A 51 -17.40 -8.10 1.97
CA THR A 51 -17.56 -7.69 0.58
C THR A 51 -16.19 -7.57 -0.09
N ARG A 52 -16.06 -8.21 -1.25
CA ARG A 52 -14.84 -8.25 -2.05
C ARG A 52 -14.87 -7.23 -3.17
N TYR A 53 -13.74 -6.61 -3.40
CA TYR A 53 -13.53 -5.59 -4.44
C TYR A 53 -12.05 -5.43 -4.75
N ASP A 54 -11.76 -4.92 -5.94
CA ASP A 54 -10.40 -4.80 -6.43
C ASP A 54 -9.94 -3.34 -6.40
N VAL A 55 -8.73 -3.09 -5.88
CA VAL A 55 -8.19 -1.74 -5.70
C VAL A 55 -6.86 -1.63 -6.43
N ALA A 56 -6.73 -0.62 -7.28
CA ALA A 56 -5.47 -0.23 -7.86
C ALA A 56 -4.64 0.54 -6.82
N VAL A 57 -3.44 0.05 -6.54
CA VAL A 57 -2.47 0.63 -5.61
C VAL A 57 -1.23 1.03 -6.38
N CYS A 58 -0.80 2.27 -6.22
CA CYS A 58 0.43 2.78 -6.79
C CYS A 58 1.24 3.53 -5.71
N PRO A 59 2.54 3.79 -5.93
CA PRO A 59 3.34 4.59 -5.01
C PRO A 59 2.67 5.93 -4.72
N ARG A 60 2.56 6.28 -3.42
CA ARG A 60 1.95 7.54 -2.96
C ARG A 60 2.96 8.37 -2.21
N ALA A 61 3.08 9.66 -2.52
CA ALA A 61 3.83 10.58 -1.68
C ALA A 61 3.18 10.72 -0.28
N PRO A 62 3.94 10.92 0.81
CA PRO A 62 5.40 10.99 0.87
C PRO A 62 6.05 9.60 1.03
N LEU A 63 5.30 8.49 0.93
CA LEU A 63 5.87 7.16 0.98
C LEU A 63 6.75 6.98 -0.27
N PHE A 64 8.05 7.17 -0.09
CA PHE A 64 9.07 6.95 -1.13
C PHE A 64 9.22 5.46 -1.51
N ALA A 65 8.35 4.61 -0.98
CA ALA A 65 8.33 3.19 -1.25
C ALA A 65 7.60 2.90 -2.56
N ASN A 66 8.28 2.16 -3.43
CA ASN A 66 7.60 1.44 -4.49
C ASN A 66 6.71 0.36 -3.86
N VAL A 67 5.57 0.04 -4.50
CA VAL A 67 4.69 -1.08 -4.10
C VAL A 67 5.50 -2.37 -3.99
N ARG A 68 6.42 -2.65 -4.93
CA ARG A 68 7.25 -3.86 -4.84
C ARG A 68 8.11 -3.90 -3.58
N ASP A 69 8.70 -2.76 -3.22
CA ASP A 69 9.59 -2.68 -2.06
C ASP A 69 8.78 -2.79 -0.75
N GLN A 70 7.55 -2.25 -0.73
CA GLN A 70 6.63 -2.45 0.38
C GLN A 70 6.25 -3.93 0.54
N VAL A 71 5.87 -4.61 -0.54
CA VAL A 71 5.54 -6.05 -0.50
C VAL A 71 6.75 -6.87 -0.06
N ALA A 72 7.95 -6.55 -0.52
CA ALA A 72 9.17 -7.28 -0.14
C ALA A 72 9.52 -7.15 1.36
N PHE A 73 9.02 -6.12 2.04
CA PHE A 73 9.28 -5.88 3.46
C PHE A 73 8.11 -6.31 4.36
N GLU A 74 6.88 -5.95 4.00
CA GLU A 74 5.70 -6.11 4.85
C GLU A 74 4.78 -7.25 4.39
N ASN A 75 5.01 -7.80 3.19
CA ASN A 75 4.04 -8.62 2.45
C ASN A 75 2.63 -7.99 2.38
N GLN A 76 2.60 -6.66 2.34
CA GLN A 76 1.40 -5.82 2.34
C GLN A 76 1.58 -4.62 1.40
N VAL A 77 0.47 -3.99 1.08
CA VAL A 77 0.33 -2.80 0.24
C VAL A 77 -0.64 -1.83 0.90
N ASN A 78 -0.35 -0.53 0.83
CA ASN A 78 -1.26 0.47 1.40
C ASN A 78 -2.46 0.74 0.46
N VAL A 79 -3.54 -0.02 0.64
CA VAL A 79 -4.81 0.19 -0.08
C VAL A 79 -5.55 1.47 0.33
N GLY A 80 -5.16 2.09 1.46
CA GLY A 80 -5.86 3.22 2.08
C GLY A 80 -7.20 2.81 2.71
N ASP A 81 -8.02 3.80 3.02
CA ASP A 81 -9.35 3.55 3.57
C ASP A 81 -10.22 2.81 2.54
N PRO A 82 -10.98 1.78 2.95
CA PRO A 82 -12.00 1.18 2.11
C PRO A 82 -12.88 2.30 1.59
N PRO A 83 -13.06 2.40 0.26
CA PRO A 83 -14.01 3.36 -0.26
C PRO A 83 -15.40 3.03 0.31
N VAL A 84 -16.35 3.93 0.07
CA VAL A 84 -17.79 3.63 0.12
C VAL A 84 -18.16 2.40 -0.74
N ALA A 85 -17.21 1.80 -1.48
CA ALA A 85 -17.24 0.52 -2.17
C ALA A 85 -18.19 -0.52 -1.57
N CYS A 86 -18.15 -0.79 -0.26
CA CYS A 86 -19.09 -1.75 0.34
C CYS A 86 -20.55 -1.30 0.14
N HIS A 87 -20.86 -0.04 0.42
CA HIS A 87 -22.19 0.55 0.20
C HIS A 87 -22.53 0.66 -1.29
N LEU A 88 -21.57 1.06 -2.14
CA LEU A 88 -21.75 1.12 -3.60
C LEU A 88 -22.00 -0.25 -4.23
N LEU A 89 -21.51 -1.30 -3.60
CA LEU A 89 -21.75 -2.70 -3.97
C LEU A 89 -23.02 -3.27 -3.34
N GLY A 90 -23.83 -2.44 -2.67
CA GLY A 90 -25.09 -2.83 -2.05
C GLY A 90 -24.95 -3.57 -0.72
N ALA A 91 -23.75 -3.64 -0.14
CA ALA A 91 -23.55 -4.26 1.16
C ALA A 91 -23.98 -3.31 2.29
N ARG A 92 -24.78 -3.84 3.22
CA ARG A 92 -25.13 -3.15 4.47
C ARG A 92 -24.00 -3.33 5.47
N CYS A 93 -22.93 -2.55 5.32
CA CYS A 93 -21.76 -2.61 6.19
C CYS A 93 -21.94 -1.65 7.39
N ALA A 94 -22.15 -2.20 8.58
CA ALA A 94 -22.34 -1.41 9.81
C ALA A 94 -21.10 -0.57 10.18
N GLY A 95 -19.90 -1.02 9.77
CA GLY A 95 -18.64 -0.34 10.08
C GLY A 95 -18.38 0.94 9.27
N GLY A 96 -19.16 1.22 8.21
CA GLY A 96 -19.07 2.50 7.51
C GLY A 96 -17.75 2.74 6.75
N ALA A 97 -17.42 4.01 6.54
CA ALA A 97 -16.21 4.48 5.86
C ALA A 97 -14.93 4.41 6.72
N THR A 98 -15.05 4.02 7.99
CA THR A 98 -13.93 3.96 8.96
C THR A 98 -13.35 2.56 9.13
N MET A 99 -13.87 1.56 8.42
CA MET A 99 -13.33 0.19 8.48
C MET A 99 -11.97 0.09 7.78
N THR A 100 -11.28 -1.02 7.96
CA THR A 100 -10.07 -1.36 7.19
C THR A 100 -10.36 -2.50 6.22
N SER A 101 -9.54 -2.58 5.17
CA SER A 101 -9.63 -3.63 4.15
C SER A 101 -8.53 -4.65 4.36
N LEU A 102 -8.92 -5.93 4.29
CA LEU A 102 -7.98 -7.03 4.18
C LEU A 102 -7.40 -7.05 2.77
N GLN A 103 -6.09 -7.15 2.68
CA GLN A 103 -5.34 -7.25 1.42
C GLN A 103 -5.06 -8.72 1.15
N VAL A 104 -5.75 -9.30 0.18
CA VAL A 104 -5.77 -10.77 -0.01
C VAL A 104 -4.68 -11.21 -0.96
N ARG A 105 -4.58 -10.57 -2.13
CA ARG A 105 -3.58 -10.92 -3.16
C ARG A 105 -3.40 -9.81 -4.17
N ILE A 106 -2.25 -9.80 -4.83
CA ILE A 106 -2.05 -9.05 -6.06
C ILE A 106 -2.61 -9.89 -7.22
N LEU A 107 -3.51 -9.30 -8.00
CA LEU A 107 -4.10 -9.90 -9.20
C LEU A 107 -3.25 -9.59 -10.43
N GLU A 108 -2.83 -8.34 -10.56
CA GLU A 108 -1.96 -7.90 -11.64
C GLU A 108 -0.93 -6.91 -11.09
N TYR A 109 0.29 -6.97 -11.61
CA TYR A 109 1.32 -5.99 -11.29
C TYR A 109 1.96 -5.48 -12.58
N TRP A 110 2.04 -4.16 -12.69
CA TRP A 110 2.53 -3.48 -13.87
C TRP A 110 3.59 -2.45 -13.48
N VAL A 111 4.64 -2.40 -14.29
CA VAL A 111 5.72 -1.41 -14.19
C VAL A 111 5.85 -0.69 -15.52
N GLN A 112 6.05 0.61 -15.44
CA GLN A 112 6.35 1.42 -16.61
C GLN A 112 7.84 1.26 -16.95
N ASP A 113 8.13 0.85 -18.19
CA ASP A 113 9.49 0.85 -18.69
C ASP A 113 9.96 2.31 -18.83
N ARG A 114 10.97 2.70 -18.05
CA ARG A 114 11.56 4.05 -18.09
C ARG A 114 12.59 4.20 -19.22
N GLY A 115 12.63 3.25 -20.16
CA GLY A 115 13.46 3.29 -21.35
C GLY A 115 13.04 4.35 -22.40
N THR A 116 13.51 4.17 -23.62
CA THR A 116 13.50 5.16 -24.72
C THR A 116 12.11 5.57 -25.22
N ILE A 117 11.04 4.86 -24.83
CA ILE A 117 9.66 5.17 -25.20
C ILE A 117 8.86 5.39 -23.90
N PRO A 118 8.43 6.62 -23.60
CA PRO A 118 7.60 6.86 -22.44
C PRO A 118 6.26 6.11 -22.60
N HIS A 119 5.74 5.56 -21.49
CA HIS A 119 4.42 4.91 -21.39
C HIS A 119 4.28 3.46 -21.86
N ILE A 120 5.36 2.71 -22.06
CA ILE A 120 5.23 1.25 -22.24
C ILE A 120 5.06 0.58 -20.88
N TRP A 121 3.90 -0.03 -20.67
CA TRP A 121 3.62 -0.84 -19.49
C TRP A 121 4.02 -2.30 -19.72
N ARG A 122 4.67 -2.89 -18.70
CA ARG A 122 5.03 -4.30 -18.69
C ARG A 122 4.42 -4.98 -17.46
N ARG A 123 3.65 -6.04 -17.70
CA ARG A 123 3.13 -6.91 -16.65
C ARG A 123 4.27 -7.76 -16.06
N GLU A 124 4.32 -7.90 -14.75
CA GLU A 124 5.35 -8.70 -14.07
C GLU A 124 4.70 -9.76 -13.16
N PRO A 125 4.41 -10.96 -13.71
CA PRO A 125 3.63 -11.99 -13.02
C PRO A 125 4.27 -12.54 -11.73
N SER A 126 5.58 -12.37 -11.54
CA SER A 126 6.27 -12.78 -10.30
C SER A 126 5.74 -12.04 -9.06
N MET A 127 5.10 -10.89 -9.24
CA MET A 127 4.47 -10.12 -8.17
C MET A 127 3.01 -10.50 -7.92
N GLU A 128 2.40 -11.34 -8.75
CA GLU A 128 0.98 -11.75 -8.66
C GLU A 128 0.79 -12.87 -7.64
N ARG A 129 0.99 -12.51 -6.36
CA ARG A 129 1.06 -13.45 -5.25
C ARG A 129 0.08 -13.13 -4.12
N PRO A 130 -0.20 -14.10 -3.22
CA PRO A 130 -0.90 -13.85 -1.97
C PRO A 130 -0.20 -12.77 -1.12
N LEU A 131 -0.98 -11.99 -0.37
CA LEU A 131 -0.50 -11.02 0.61
C LEU A 131 -0.80 -11.50 2.04
N ALA A 132 -0.40 -10.72 3.04
CA ALA A 132 -0.51 -11.08 4.46
C ALA A 132 -1.88 -11.65 4.90
N HIS A 133 -2.98 -11.11 4.37
CA HIS A 133 -4.34 -11.51 4.77
C HIS A 133 -4.95 -12.63 3.91
N ALA A 134 -4.17 -13.28 3.04
CA ALA A 134 -4.67 -14.35 2.18
C ALA A 134 -5.37 -15.48 2.95
N ASN A 135 -4.88 -15.77 4.16
CA ASN A 135 -5.35 -16.87 5.00
C ASN A 135 -6.14 -16.41 6.23
N TRP A 136 -6.52 -15.12 6.30
CA TRP A 136 -7.25 -14.58 7.46
C TRP A 136 -8.52 -15.38 7.82
N ALA A 137 -9.24 -15.90 6.81
CA ALA A 137 -10.49 -16.62 7.03
C ALA A 137 -10.31 -18.02 7.63
N SER A 138 -9.15 -18.65 7.46
CA SER A 138 -8.87 -20.01 7.95
C SER A 138 -8.26 -20.03 9.35
N GLY A 139 -8.09 -18.86 9.99
CA GLY A 139 -7.42 -18.76 11.28
C GLY A 139 -5.96 -19.22 11.25
N GLY A 140 -5.35 -19.29 10.07
CA GLY A 140 -3.92 -19.52 9.93
C GLY A 140 -3.14 -18.27 10.34
N ASP A 141 -1.87 -18.45 10.67
CA ASP A 141 -0.99 -17.32 10.97
C ASP A 141 -0.97 -16.35 9.77
N GLU A 142 -1.21 -15.07 10.05
CA GLU A 142 -1.02 -14.03 9.04
C GLU A 142 0.46 -14.01 8.68
N ASP A 143 0.76 -14.00 7.37
CA ASP A 143 2.14 -13.84 6.93
C ASP A 143 2.58 -12.41 7.27
N GLN A 144 3.36 -12.29 8.33
CA GLN A 144 3.79 -11.00 8.86
C GLN A 144 4.89 -10.34 8.02
N GLY A 145 5.33 -10.99 6.93
CA GLY A 145 6.43 -10.53 6.10
C GLY A 145 7.76 -10.47 6.84
N VAL A 146 8.76 -9.86 6.20
CA VAL A 146 10.10 -9.68 6.76
C VAL A 146 10.05 -8.82 8.02
N TRP A 147 9.22 -7.77 8.02
CA TRP A 147 9.09 -6.88 9.17
C TRP A 147 8.58 -7.59 10.43
N GLY A 148 7.52 -8.38 10.33
CA GLY A 148 7.00 -9.12 11.47
C GLY A 148 7.98 -10.17 11.99
N GLN A 149 8.68 -10.86 11.08
CA GLN A 149 9.75 -11.78 11.47
C GLN A 149 10.88 -11.07 12.23
N ILE A 150 11.27 -9.86 11.82
CA ILE A 150 12.25 -9.05 12.54
C ILE A 150 11.72 -8.67 13.93
N LEU A 151 10.46 -8.24 14.03
CA LEU A 151 9.82 -7.88 15.30
C LEU A 151 9.81 -9.02 16.31
N ASP A 152 9.56 -10.24 15.84
CA ASP A 152 9.50 -11.45 16.68
C ASP A 152 10.87 -12.10 16.88
N SER A 153 11.96 -11.50 16.37
CA SER A 153 13.32 -12.04 16.45
C SER A 153 14.20 -11.41 17.53
N ASP A 154 15.31 -12.08 17.83
CA ASP A 154 16.40 -11.55 18.65
C ASP A 154 17.20 -10.41 17.97
N ARG A 155 16.96 -10.16 16.67
CA ARG A 155 17.64 -9.10 15.91
C ARG A 155 16.92 -7.75 15.92
N ILE A 156 15.78 -7.63 16.61
CA ILE A 156 15.02 -6.38 16.69
C ILE A 156 15.85 -5.21 17.25
N GLU A 157 16.73 -5.46 18.21
CA GLU A 157 17.61 -4.42 18.78
C GLU A 157 18.68 -3.95 17.78
N GLU A 158 19.26 -4.89 17.04
CA GLU A 158 20.21 -4.59 15.96
C GLU A 158 19.53 -3.76 14.87
N TRP A 159 18.36 -4.21 14.41
CA TRP A 159 17.53 -3.49 13.45
C TRP A 159 17.20 -2.07 13.90
N THR A 160 16.76 -1.93 15.15
CA THR A 160 16.37 -0.62 15.72
C THR A 160 17.55 0.34 15.73
N ARG A 161 18.74 -0.12 16.17
CA ARG A 161 19.97 0.71 16.16
C ARG A 161 20.40 1.08 14.75
N ALA A 162 20.37 0.14 13.81
CA ALA A 162 20.71 0.40 12.41
C ALA A 162 19.75 1.43 11.79
N ARG A 163 18.45 1.28 12.02
CA ARG A 163 17.43 2.22 11.53
C ARG A 163 17.57 3.61 12.15
N GLN A 164 17.88 3.73 13.44
CA GLN A 164 18.06 5.02 14.10
C GLN A 164 19.29 5.78 13.57
N SER A 165 20.41 5.06 13.42
CA SER A 165 21.68 5.62 12.94
C SER A 165 21.71 5.87 11.42
N GLY A 166 20.83 5.23 10.66
CA GLY A 166 20.87 5.26 9.19
C GLY A 166 21.94 4.35 8.60
N ASP A 167 22.37 3.32 9.34
CA ASP A 167 23.35 2.34 8.86
C ASP A 167 22.71 1.39 7.84
N ILE A 168 22.80 1.77 6.56
CA ILE A 168 22.24 1.00 5.45
C ILE A 168 22.87 -0.40 5.36
N ALA A 169 24.16 -0.55 5.67
CA ALA A 169 24.83 -1.85 5.56
C ALA A 169 24.31 -2.82 6.62
N ALA A 170 24.18 -2.35 7.88
CA ALA A 170 23.59 -3.14 8.95
C ALA A 170 22.11 -3.48 8.67
N MET A 171 21.32 -2.51 8.18
CA MET A 171 19.93 -2.77 7.76
C MET A 171 19.87 -3.85 6.68
N CYS A 172 20.73 -3.79 5.66
CA CYS A 172 20.80 -4.83 4.63
C CYS A 172 21.11 -6.21 5.23
N GLY A 173 22.08 -6.29 6.14
CA GLY A 173 22.48 -7.54 6.79
C GLY A 173 21.39 -8.16 7.66
N VAL A 174 20.54 -7.35 8.29
CA VAL A 174 19.33 -7.84 8.97
C VAL A 174 18.33 -8.36 7.94
N LEU A 175 17.96 -7.54 6.96
CA LEU A 175 16.96 -7.90 5.93
C LEU A 175 17.33 -9.18 5.17
N GLN A 176 18.61 -9.38 4.86
CA GLN A 176 19.10 -10.59 4.19
C GLN A 176 18.94 -11.86 5.02
N ALA A 177 19.03 -11.78 6.35
CA ALA A 177 18.87 -12.96 7.20
C ALA A 177 17.43 -13.44 7.33
N PHE A 178 16.47 -12.60 6.91
CA PHE A 178 15.04 -12.91 6.84
C PHE A 178 14.58 -13.01 5.38
N ASP A 179 15.49 -13.37 4.47
CA ASP A 179 15.19 -13.63 3.05
C ASP A 179 14.46 -12.48 2.32
N CYS A 180 14.69 -11.23 2.72
CA CYS A 180 14.12 -10.09 2.01
C CYS A 180 14.61 -10.07 0.55
N GLU A 181 13.69 -10.01 -0.41
CA GLU A 181 14.01 -10.08 -1.85
C GLU A 181 14.85 -8.89 -2.33
N ARG A 182 14.73 -7.74 -1.68
CA ARG A 182 15.33 -6.46 -2.13
C ARG A 182 15.94 -5.67 -0.98
N PRO A 183 16.88 -6.25 -0.22
CA PRO A 183 17.31 -5.72 1.08
C PRO A 183 17.91 -4.31 0.93
N ALA A 184 18.73 -4.09 -0.11
CA ALA A 184 19.33 -2.78 -0.37
C ALA A 184 18.33 -1.69 -0.75
N LYS A 185 17.27 -2.03 -1.50
CA LYS A 185 16.24 -1.06 -1.89
C LYS A 185 15.34 -0.72 -0.72
N VAL A 186 14.92 -1.74 0.04
CA VAL A 186 14.14 -1.57 1.27
C VAL A 186 14.93 -0.73 2.29
N ALA A 187 16.18 -1.07 2.59
CA ALA A 187 17.02 -0.29 3.50
C ALA A 187 17.19 1.17 3.06
N HIS A 188 17.39 1.41 1.76
CA HIS A 188 17.49 2.76 1.23
C HIS A 188 16.20 3.57 1.43
N ILE A 189 15.05 2.99 1.10
CA ILE A 189 13.74 3.65 1.26
C ILE A 189 13.47 3.97 2.73
N LEU A 190 13.77 3.04 3.64
CA LEU A 190 13.60 3.26 5.08
C LEU A 190 14.52 4.36 5.62
N ASP A 191 15.75 4.50 5.10
CA ASP A 191 16.62 5.64 5.45
C ASP A 191 16.11 6.97 4.86
N VAL A 192 15.57 6.97 3.63
CA VAL A 192 14.94 8.17 3.06
C VAL A 192 13.76 8.60 3.92
N GLU A 193 12.91 7.65 4.33
CA GLU A 193 11.77 7.90 5.23
C GLU A 193 12.23 8.48 6.58
N ARG A 194 13.30 7.93 7.16
CA ARG A 194 13.92 8.43 8.39
C ARG A 194 14.40 9.88 8.24
N ARG A 195 15.14 10.18 7.18
CA ARG A 195 15.63 11.55 6.91
C ARG A 195 14.49 12.53 6.69
N TYR A 196 13.44 12.11 5.99
CA TYR A 196 12.25 12.92 5.80
C TYR A 196 11.54 13.24 7.13
N ARG A 197 11.44 12.27 8.04
CA ARG A 197 10.90 12.49 9.39
C ARG A 197 11.73 13.52 10.17
N LEU A 198 13.05 13.36 10.21
CA LEU A 198 13.95 14.31 10.88
C LEU A 198 13.80 15.73 10.33
N PHE A 199 13.73 15.86 9.00
CA PHE A 199 13.51 17.14 8.34
C PHE A 199 12.15 17.76 8.70
N LYS A 200 11.09 16.96 8.75
CA LYS A 200 9.76 17.42 9.14
C LYS A 200 9.75 17.91 10.60
N ASP A 201 10.41 17.19 11.50
CA ASP A 201 10.52 17.56 12.91
C ASP A 201 11.30 18.87 13.08
N GLU A 202 12.37 19.08 12.31
CA GLU A 202 13.12 20.34 12.27
C GLU A 202 12.25 21.51 11.79
N ILE A 203 11.50 21.33 10.70
CA ILE A 203 10.55 22.35 10.23
C ILE A 203 9.49 22.65 11.29
N SER A 204 8.93 21.62 11.93
CA SER A 204 7.94 21.80 12.98
C SER A 204 8.50 22.57 14.17
N ALA A 205 9.74 22.27 14.59
CA ALA A 205 10.41 23.01 15.66
C ALA A 205 10.62 24.49 15.31
N LEU A 206 11.12 24.77 14.10
CA LEU A 206 11.28 26.14 13.59
C LEU A 206 9.95 26.89 13.49
N SER A 207 8.87 26.21 13.11
CA SER A 207 7.53 26.80 13.05
C SER A 207 7.02 27.19 14.44
N ILE A 208 7.24 26.35 15.45
CA ILE A 208 6.85 26.63 16.85
C ILE A 208 7.65 27.83 17.38
N GLU A 209 8.96 27.87 17.13
CA GLU A 209 9.84 28.96 17.55
C GLU A 209 9.44 30.29 16.90
N ARG A 210 9.07 30.27 15.61
CA ARG A 210 8.82 31.48 14.82
C ARG A 210 7.40 32.04 14.95
N PHE A 211 6.42 31.18 15.14
CA PHE A 211 5.01 31.57 15.11
C PHE A 211 4.28 31.39 16.45
N GLY A 212 4.93 30.82 17.47
CA GLY A 212 4.30 30.45 18.73
C GLY A 212 3.40 29.23 18.54
N GLY A 213 3.52 28.22 19.42
CA GLY A 213 2.57 27.11 19.44
C GLY A 213 1.17 27.63 19.75
N ASN A 214 0.16 27.18 18.99
CA ASN A 214 -1.23 27.25 19.42
C ASN A 214 -1.49 26.26 20.55
#